data_AF-A0A2M7BM62-F1
#
_entry.id   AF-A0A2M7BM62-F1
#
_cell.length_a   1.000
_cell.length_b   1.000
_cell.length_c   1.000
_cell.angle_alpha   90.00
_cell.angle_beta   90.00
_cell.angle_gamma   90.00
#
_symmetry.space_group_name_H-M   'P 1'
#
loop_
_entity.id
_entity.type
_entity.pdbx_description
1 polymer ?
#
loop_
_entity_poly.entity_id
_entity_poly.type
_entity_poly.pdbx_seq_one_letter_code
_entity_poly.pdbx_strand_id
1 'polypeptide(L)'
;MPLEVYERIAAAAQTIGATLNQFLVQSALDKANDIFERERVITLSSRAAETFFGLIENPPDPIQIHHARTFSHPIIDRFSLC
;
A
#
# COMPACT_ATOMS: atom_id res chain seq x y z
N MET A 1 10.72 13.34 -23.91
CA MET A 1 10.22 14.41 -23.02
C MET A 1 9.94 15.64 -23.88
N PRO A 2 8.76 16.27 -23.78
CA PRO A 2 8.49 17.52 -24.50
C PRO A 2 9.47 18.63 -24.07
N LEU A 3 9.90 19.48 -25.00
CA LEU A 3 10.91 20.54 -24.76
C LEU A 3 10.51 21.48 -23.61
N GLU A 4 9.25 21.91 -23.57
CA GLU A 4 8.75 22.80 -22.52
C GLU A 4 8.87 22.19 -21.11
N VAL A 5 8.66 20.88 -20.99
CA VAL A 5 8.83 20.17 -19.72
C VAL A 5 10.32 20.12 -19.36
N TYR A 6 11.19 19.89 -20.34
CA TYR A 6 12.65 19.83 -20.12
C TYR A 6 13.17 21.14 -19.57
N GLU A 7 12.79 22.26 -20.19
CA GLU A 7 13.22 23.59 -19.78
C GLU A 7 12.77 23.93 -18.36
N ARG A 8 11.52 23.60 -18.01
CA ARG A 8 11.02 23.81 -16.65
C ARG A 8 11.80 23.02 -15.61
N ILE A 9 12.04 21.73 -15.84
CA ILE A 9 12.77 20.89 -14.88
C ILE A 9 14.24 21.34 -14.81
N ALA A 10 14.86 21.67 -15.93
CA ALA A 10 16.24 22.17 -15.96
C ALA A 10 16.40 23.51 -15.23
N ALA A 11 15.43 24.42 -15.34
CA ALA A 11 15.41 25.67 -14.59
C ALA A 11 15.24 25.43 -13.07
N ALA A 12 14.36 24.50 -12.68
CA ALA A 12 14.18 24.11 -11.28
C ALA A 12 15.45 23.50 -10.68
N ALA A 13 16.11 22.60 -11.43
CA ALA A 13 17.37 21.98 -11.03
C ALA A 13 18.48 23.03 -10.81
N GLN A 14 18.62 23.98 -11.74
CA GLN A 14 19.58 25.09 -11.61
C GLN A 14 19.29 25.98 -10.40
N THR A 15 18.02 26.27 -10.12
CA THR A 15 17.59 27.11 -8.99
C THR A 15 18.08 26.55 -7.64
N ILE A 16 18.15 25.23 -7.50
CA ILE A 16 18.63 24.57 -6.29
C ILE A 16 20.12 24.17 -6.36
N GLY A 17 20.84 24.57 -7.43
CA GLY A 17 22.24 24.23 -7.63
C GLY A 17 22.51 22.75 -7.94
N ALA A 18 21.52 22.03 -8.48
CA ALA A 18 21.62 20.62 -8.83
C ALA A 18 21.69 20.40 -10.35
N THR A 19 22.29 19.29 -10.76
CA THR A 19 22.15 18.79 -12.14
C THR A 19 20.73 18.29 -12.39
N LEU A 20 20.29 18.27 -13.65
CA LEU A 20 18.98 17.75 -14.03
C LEU A 20 18.75 16.32 -13.50
N ASN A 21 19.76 15.46 -13.61
CA ASN A 21 19.64 14.07 -13.16
C ASN A 21 19.46 13.97 -11.64
N GLN A 22 20.23 14.74 -10.87
CA GLN A 22 20.09 14.78 -9.41
C GLN A 22 18.70 15.27 -9.00
N PHE A 23 18.19 16.31 -9.67
CA PHE A 23 16.84 16.82 -9.43
C PHE A 23 15.77 15.76 -9.70
N LEU A 24 15.87 15.04 -10.81
CA LEU A 24 14.92 14.00 -11.18
C LEU A 24 14.94 12.83 -10.21
N VAL A 25 16.12 12.33 -9.85
CA VAL A 25 16.27 11.22 -8.89
C VAL A 25 15.70 11.61 -7.53
N GLN A 26 16.03 12.81 -7.03
CA GLN A 26 15.54 13.27 -5.75
C GLN A 26 14.02 13.48 -5.75
N SER A 27 13.48 14.12 -6.79
CA SER A 27 12.03 14.33 -6.92
C SER A 27 11.26 13.01 -7.02
N ALA A 28 11.84 12.01 -7.71
CA ALA A 28 11.25 10.69 -7.81
C ALA A 28 11.26 9.95 -6.46
N LEU A 29 12.36 10.08 -5.70
CA LEU A 29 12.47 9.51 -4.36
C LEU A 29 11.47 10.14 -3.39
N ASP A 30 11.36 11.46 -3.37
CA ASP A 30 10.40 12.18 -2.55
C ASP A 30 8.96 11.75 -2.88
N LYS A 31 8.65 11.65 -4.18
CA LYS A 31 7.34 11.18 -4.64
C LYS A 31 7.05 9.73 -4.25
N ALA A 32 8.07 8.85 -4.29
CA ALA A 32 7.94 7.48 -3.85
C ALA A 32 7.61 7.41 -2.35
N ASN A 33 8.31 8.20 -1.52
CA ASN A 33 8.03 8.29 -0.08
C ASN A 33 6.61 8.79 0.20
N ASP A 34 6.15 9.82 -0.51
CA ASP A 34 4.77 10.31 -0.40
C ASP A 34 3.71 9.25 -0.73
N ILE A 35 4.01 8.36 -1.69
CA ILE A 35 3.11 7.26 -2.07
C ILE A 35 3.12 6.19 -0.98
N PHE A 36 4.29 5.79 -0.48
CA PHE A 36 4.40 4.79 0.58
C PHE A 36 3.77 5.24 1.91
N GLU A 37 3.88 6.53 2.26
CA GLU A 37 3.25 7.04 3.48
C GLU A 37 1.72 6.97 3.40
N ARG A 38 1.15 7.13 2.20
CA ARG A 38 -0.30 6.93 1.96
C ARG A 38 -0.72 5.47 2.06
N GLU A 39 0.19 4.52 1.88
CA GLU A 39 -0.07 3.07 2.02
C GLU A 39 -0.05 2.59 3.49
N ARG A 40 0.44 3.40 4.44
CA ARG A 40 0.42 3.05 5.88
C ARG A 40 -0.84 3.51 6.62
N VAL A 41 -1.77 4.17 5.94
CA VAL A 41 -3.05 4.59 6.53
C VAL A 41 -4.13 3.57 6.16
N ILE A 42 -4.49 2.70 7.10
CA ILE A 42 -5.70 1.87 6.95
C ILE A 42 -6.90 2.78 7.18
N THR A 43 -7.56 3.22 6.10
CA THR A 43 -8.81 3.99 6.20
C THR A 43 -9.95 3.04 6.60
N LEU A 44 -10.22 2.95 7.90
CA LEU A 44 -11.36 2.19 8.42
C LEU A 44 -12.60 3.09 8.44
N SER A 45 -13.75 2.57 7.97
CA SER A 45 -15.03 3.19 8.27
C SER A 45 -15.28 3.15 9.78
N SER A 46 -16.06 4.08 10.35
CA SER A 46 -16.29 4.16 11.80
C SER A 46 -16.70 2.80 12.40
N ARG A 47 -17.58 2.06 11.70
CA ARG A 47 -18.01 0.72 12.11
C ARG A 47 -16.89 -0.33 12.07
N ALA A 48 -16.01 -0.27 11.07
CA ALA A 48 -14.86 -1.16 10.97
C ALA A 48 -13.80 -0.83 12.04
N ALA A 49 -13.63 0.45 12.38
CA ALA A 49 -12.76 0.90 13.46
C ALA A 49 -13.27 0.39 14.82
N GLU A 50 -14.56 0.55 15.13
CA GLU A 50 -15.18 0.03 16.37
C GLU A 50 -15.00 -1.48 16.51
N THR A 51 -15.20 -2.22 15.42
CA THR A 51 -15.01 -3.68 15.40
C THR A 51 -13.55 -4.04 15.63
N PHE A 52 -12.62 -3.32 15.00
CA PHE A 52 -11.18 -3.54 15.16
C PHE A 52 -10.71 -3.23 16.58
N PHE A 53 -11.18 -2.14 17.19
CA PHE A 53 -10.88 -1.82 18.60
C PHE A 53 -11.45 -2.87 19.55
N GLY A 54 -12.69 -3.34 19.33
CA GLY A 54 -13.28 -4.42 20.13
C GLY A 54 -12.49 -5.73 20.06
N LEU A 55 -11.86 -6.03 18.91
CA LEU A 55 -11.00 -7.21 18.74
C LEU A 55 -9.63 -7.05 19.39
N ILE A 56 -9.12 -5.83 19.55
CA ILE A 56 -7.88 -5.55 20.28
C ILE A 56 -8.13 -5.63 21.79
N GLU A 57 -9.24 -5.06 22.28
CA GLU A 57 -9.57 -4.99 23.70
C GLU A 57 -10.03 -6.34 24.27
N ASN A 58 -10.68 -7.16 23.46
CA ASN A 58 -11.07 -8.51 23.82
C ASN A 58 -10.60 -9.50 22.74
N PRO A 59 -9.32 -9.92 22.79
CA PRO A 59 -8.80 -10.85 21.80
C PRO A 59 -9.54 -12.20 21.92
N PRO A 60 -10.34 -12.61 20.90
CA PRO A 60 -10.98 -13.91 20.94
C PRO A 60 -9.92 -15.01 20.79
N ASP A 61 -10.19 -16.18 21.34
CA ASP A 61 -9.26 -17.30 21.31
C ASP A 61 -8.76 -17.58 19.87
N PRO A 62 -7.44 -17.73 19.65
CA PRO A 62 -6.84 -17.90 18.32
C PRO A 62 -7.39 -19.11 17.54
N ILE A 63 -8.04 -20.02 18.24
CA ILE A 63 -8.58 -21.29 17.76
C ILE A 63 -9.93 -21.11 17.03
N GLN A 64 -10.67 -20.02 17.21
CA GLN A 64 -11.97 -19.86 16.51
C GLN A 64 -11.86 -19.12 15.17
N ILE A 65 -10.83 -18.29 15.00
CA ILE A 65 -10.67 -17.46 13.80
C ILE A 65 -10.39 -18.29 12.52
N HIS A 66 -9.78 -19.47 12.66
CA HIS A 66 -9.49 -20.34 11.53
C HIS A 66 -10.69 -21.17 11.04
N HIS A 67 -11.72 -21.36 11.88
CA HIS A 67 -12.92 -22.13 11.50
C HIS A 67 -14.00 -21.28 10.82
N ALA A 68 -14.02 -19.96 11.03
CA ALA A 68 -15.00 -19.07 10.41
C ALA A 68 -14.72 -18.78 8.92
N ARG A 69 -13.53 -19.14 8.38
CA ARG A 69 -13.15 -18.95 6.97
C ARG A 69 -13.09 -20.24 6.16
N THR A 70 -13.74 -21.31 6.60
CA THR A 70 -13.97 -22.46 5.71
C THR A 70 -15.02 -22.07 4.67
N PHE A 71 -14.56 -21.35 3.63
CA PHE A 71 -15.28 -21.20 2.38
C PHE A 71 -15.62 -22.60 1.87
N SER A 72 -16.90 -22.94 1.90
CA SER A 72 -17.44 -24.06 1.14
C SER A 72 -17.15 -23.80 -0.35
N HIS A 73 -16.10 -24.44 -0.87
CA HIS A 73 -15.86 -24.62 -2.30
C HIS A 73 -15.77 -26.13 -2.55
N PRO A 74 -16.81 -26.76 -3.13
CA PRO A 74 -16.78 -28.18 -3.44
C PRO A 74 -16.09 -28.38 -4.78
N ILE A 75 -14.75 -28.43 -4.82
CA ILE A 75 -14.04 -28.75 -6.08
C ILE A 75 -12.97 -29.85 -5.92
N ILE A 76 -12.57 -30.23 -4.70
CA ILE A 76 -11.52 -31.27 -4.53
C ILE A 76 -12.10 -32.51 -3.88
N ASP A 77 -12.91 -33.27 -4.64
CA ASP A 77 -13.40 -34.59 -4.23
C ASP A 77 -13.27 -35.63 -5.36
N ARG A 78 -12.26 -35.49 -6.22
CA ARG A 78 -12.07 -36.43 -7.33
C ARG A 78 -10.63 -36.70 -7.76
N PHE A 79 -9.69 -36.84 -6.82
CA PHE A 79 -8.39 -37.46 -7.12
C PHE A 79 -7.73 -38.02 -5.85
N SER A 80 -8.24 -39.14 -5.31
CA SER A 80 -7.40 -40.13 -4.63
C SER A 80 -8.20 -41.43 -4.37
N LEU A 81 -8.60 -42.08 -5.45
CA LEU A 81 -8.86 -43.51 -5.49
C LEU A 81 -7.95 -44.06 -6.59
N CYS A 82 -6.67 -44.17 -6.26
CA CYS A 82 -5.64 -44.96 -6.92
C CYS A 82 -4.53 -45.25 -5.92
#